data_AF-A0A9J6GAG3-F1
#
_entry.id   AF-A0A9J6GAG3-F1
#
_cell.length_a   1.000
_cell.length_b   1.000
_cell.length_c   1.000
_cell.angle_alpha   90.00
_cell.angle_beta   90.00
_cell.angle_gamma   90.00
#
_symmetry.space_group_name_H-M   'P 1'
#
loop_
_entity.id
_entity.type
_entity.pdbx_description
1 polymer ?
#
loop_
_entity_poly.entity_id
_entity_poly.type
_entity_poly.pdbx_seq_one_letter_code
_entity_poly.pdbx_strand_id
1 'polypeptide(L)'
;MALMHLSLCFLIGAETENERLSLYSAPVKQLPSFETNTPPFTPWVKDNIGAFGGDANRITIFGESAGAVSIGFHLLSPRSRALFTRAILQSGSPRAPWGFHDNTTARQSAKALAKALKCSDALDNTTLQCLLEKDAKQIVQKEVWGAGVVQFPFVPVQDAEFILNSTHVTSEVATFGNDTAVLLGSNANEGSYFLQYFLALPAETDPENVTEGNFTAVIKALNPTIGEPPLDKILQLYGGVIPYSTEGRLSLLDEIVGDYHFTCPVVQFAELLSKANATVYQYVFSHRSSLNPWPKWMGVIHGEEISFEFGGPFNATEQCDEVDKALSGRVMQYWANFAKTG
;
A
#
# COMPACT_ATOMS: atom_id res chain seq x y z
N MET A 1 -13.93 13.06 6.56
CA MET A 1 -14.00 13.25 5.09
C MET A 1 -12.86 14.06 4.49
N ALA A 2 -12.13 14.92 5.24
CA ALA A 2 -10.97 15.66 4.72
C ALA A 2 -9.61 14.92 4.81
N LEU A 3 -9.53 13.79 5.56
CA LEU A 3 -8.33 12.97 5.68
C LEU A 3 -8.22 11.83 4.64
N MET A 4 -9.29 11.54 3.89
CA MET A 4 -9.29 10.55 2.79
C MET A 4 -8.64 11.07 1.49
N HIS A 5 -8.05 12.26 1.52
CA HIS A 5 -7.33 12.90 0.42
C HIS A 5 -5.85 13.12 0.72
N LEU A 6 -5.31 12.47 1.76
CA LEU A 6 -3.86 12.37 1.92
C LEU A 6 -3.32 11.43 0.86
N SER A 7 -3.06 12.02 -0.31
CA SER A 7 -1.96 11.66 -1.18
C SER A 7 -0.75 11.32 -0.29
N LEU A 8 -0.32 10.06 -0.32
CA LEU A 8 0.92 9.62 0.32
C LEU A 8 2.09 10.38 -0.33
N CYS A 9 2.43 11.54 0.21
CA CYS A 9 3.72 12.17 0.07
C CYS A 9 4.49 11.83 1.36
N PHE A 10 5.52 11.00 1.28
CA PHE A 10 6.41 10.76 2.41
C PHE A 10 7.71 11.58 2.25
N LEU A 11 8.14 12.23 3.34
CA LEU A 11 9.32 13.07 3.60
C LEU A 11 9.77 12.70 5.04
N ILE A 12 11.05 12.56 5.47
CA ILE A 12 12.30 13.31 5.22
C ILE A 12 13.52 12.39 5.46
N GLY A 13 14.53 12.43 4.57
CA GLY A 13 15.90 11.94 4.85
C GLY A 13 16.51 11.14 3.70
N ALA A 14 17.09 11.86 2.73
CA ALA A 14 17.58 11.41 1.41
C ALA A 14 16.44 11.22 0.37
N GLU A 15 16.28 12.25 -0.47
CA GLU A 15 15.54 12.30 -1.75
C GLU A 15 14.18 11.57 -1.82
N THR A 16 13.08 12.35 -1.87
CA THR A 16 11.71 11.84 -2.00
C THR A 16 11.08 12.24 -3.32
N GLU A 17 10.40 11.31 -3.99
CA GLU A 17 9.68 11.54 -5.26
C GLU A 17 8.18 11.81 -5.02
N ASN A 18 7.62 12.76 -5.76
CA ASN A 18 6.17 12.92 -5.88
C ASN A 18 5.70 12.17 -7.13
N GLU A 19 5.18 10.95 -6.96
CA GLU A 19 4.47 10.26 -8.03
C GLU A 19 3.07 10.86 -8.24
N ARG A 20 2.59 10.86 -9.48
CA ARG A 20 1.20 11.25 -9.75
C ARG A 20 0.26 10.15 -9.26
N LEU A 21 -0.43 10.39 -8.16
CA LEU A 21 -1.49 9.52 -7.62
C LEU A 21 -2.83 9.90 -8.28
N SER A 22 -3.64 8.92 -8.74
CA SER A 22 -4.91 9.04 -9.51
C SER A 22 -4.78 8.71 -11.03
N LEU A 23 -5.81 9.01 -11.84
CA LEU A 23 -5.93 8.79 -13.30
C LEU A 23 -4.65 9.11 -14.09
N TYR A 24 -3.84 10.03 -13.58
CA TYR A 24 -2.57 10.44 -14.15
C TYR A 24 -1.48 9.35 -14.20
N SER A 25 -1.67 8.19 -13.56
CA SER A 25 -0.74 7.04 -13.57
C SER A 25 -1.28 5.76 -14.22
N ALA A 26 -2.53 5.74 -14.73
CA ALA A 26 -3.14 4.53 -15.27
C ALA A 26 -3.10 4.48 -16.82
N PRO A 27 -2.31 3.58 -17.45
CA PRO A 27 -2.28 3.45 -18.90
C PRO A 27 -3.56 2.77 -19.43
N VAL A 28 -4.43 3.53 -20.10
CA VAL A 28 -5.50 2.97 -20.94
C VAL A 28 -4.99 2.95 -22.39
N LYS A 29 -4.64 1.77 -22.90
CA LYS A 29 -4.02 1.46 -24.22
C LYS A 29 -4.66 2.05 -25.50
N GLN A 30 -5.68 2.91 -25.40
CA GLN A 30 -6.34 3.57 -26.55
C GLN A 30 -6.44 5.09 -26.43
N LEU A 31 -5.95 5.65 -25.33
CA LEU A 31 -5.66 7.07 -25.20
C LEU A 31 -4.16 7.20 -25.50
N PRO A 32 -3.69 8.20 -26.30
CA PRO A 32 -2.27 8.40 -26.52
C PRO A 32 -1.57 8.32 -25.17
N SER A 33 -0.57 7.45 -25.09
CA SER A 33 0.22 7.21 -23.90
C SER A 33 0.55 8.57 -23.29
N PHE A 34 0.02 8.83 -22.09
CA PHE A 34 0.81 9.64 -21.17
C PHE A 34 2.00 8.75 -20.87
N GLU A 35 3.02 8.89 -21.72
CA GLU A 35 4.33 8.37 -21.45
C GLU A 35 4.63 8.77 -20.01
N THR A 36 5.06 7.79 -19.24
CA THR A 36 5.91 7.93 -18.06
C THR A 36 7.24 8.57 -18.49
N ASN A 37 7.18 9.72 -19.17
CA ASN A 37 8.29 10.55 -19.61
C ASN A 37 8.81 11.45 -18.50
N THR A 38 8.27 11.34 -17.28
CA THR A 38 9.17 11.42 -16.13
C THR A 38 10.05 10.19 -16.22
N PRO A 39 11.34 10.30 -16.63
CA PRO A 39 12.25 9.18 -16.41
C PRO A 39 12.05 8.78 -14.95
N PRO A 40 11.89 7.48 -14.64
CA PRO A 40 11.72 7.07 -13.25
C PRO A 40 12.84 7.78 -12.46
N PHE A 41 12.57 8.41 -11.32
CA PHE A 41 13.59 9.23 -10.65
C PHE A 41 14.85 8.41 -10.32
N THR A 42 14.73 7.07 -10.30
CA THR A 42 15.82 6.13 -10.11
C THR A 42 17.01 6.27 -11.08
N PRO A 43 16.87 6.47 -12.42
CA PRO A 43 18.02 6.90 -13.23
C PRO A 43 18.62 8.22 -12.79
N TRP A 44 17.83 9.22 -12.38
CA TRP A 44 18.39 10.50 -11.94
C TRP A 44 19.24 10.33 -10.67
N VAL A 45 18.74 9.62 -9.65
CA VAL A 45 19.51 9.34 -8.42
C VAL A 45 20.80 8.61 -8.78
N LYS A 46 20.70 7.56 -9.60
CA LYS A 46 21.88 6.78 -10.00
C LYS A 46 22.91 7.63 -10.75
N ASP A 47 22.47 8.57 -11.58
CA ASP A 47 23.34 9.43 -12.37
C ASP A 47 23.92 10.62 -11.59
N ASN A 48 23.25 11.07 -10.51
CA ASN A 48 23.55 12.35 -9.86
C ASN A 48 23.92 12.27 -8.38
N ILE A 49 23.58 11.19 -7.66
CA ILE A 49 23.75 11.13 -6.19
C ILE A 49 25.21 11.26 -5.74
N GLY A 50 26.17 10.91 -6.60
CA GLY A 50 27.60 11.11 -6.36
C GLY A 50 27.96 12.57 -6.10
N ALA A 51 27.26 13.53 -6.72
CA ALA A 51 27.47 14.96 -6.48
C ALA A 51 27.05 15.41 -5.07
N PHE A 52 26.17 14.64 -4.42
CA PHE A 52 25.66 14.89 -3.06
C PHE A 52 26.40 14.04 -2.01
N GLY A 53 27.43 13.29 -2.41
CA GLY A 53 28.22 12.43 -1.53
C GLY A 53 27.59 11.05 -1.27
N GLY A 54 26.54 10.67 -2.00
CA GLY A 54 26.01 9.31 -1.96
C GLY A 54 26.71 8.35 -2.93
N ASP A 55 26.40 7.06 -2.80
CA ASP A 55 26.97 6.00 -3.63
C ASP A 55 25.88 5.41 -4.54
N ALA A 56 26.01 5.64 -5.84
CA ALA A 56 25.08 5.16 -6.87
C ALA A 56 24.98 3.62 -6.96
N ASN A 57 25.92 2.88 -6.36
CA ASN A 57 25.90 1.42 -6.29
C ASN A 57 25.27 0.89 -4.99
N ARG A 58 24.83 1.78 -4.09
CA ARG A 58 24.24 1.44 -2.79
C ARG A 58 22.93 2.19 -2.57
N ILE A 59 22.03 2.06 -3.53
CA ILE A 59 20.70 2.66 -3.46
C ILE A 59 19.75 1.65 -2.81
N THR A 60 19.02 2.07 -1.78
CA THR A 60 17.94 1.29 -1.18
C THR A 60 16.64 2.06 -1.37
N ILE A 61 15.65 1.44 -1.99
CA ILE A 61 14.30 2.00 -2.09
C ILE A 61 13.43 1.44 -0.96
N PHE A 62 12.65 2.30 -0.32
CA PHE A 62 11.80 1.95 0.82
C PHE A 62 10.51 2.76 0.77
N GLY A 63 9.43 2.16 1.25
CA GLY A 63 8.10 2.75 1.15
C GLY A 63 7.04 1.89 1.80
N GLU A 64 5.93 2.54 2.11
CA GLU A 64 4.82 1.98 2.87
C GLU A 64 3.54 1.91 2.04
N SER A 65 2.71 0.90 2.31
CA SER A 65 1.42 0.68 1.65
C SER A 65 1.54 0.66 0.13
N ALA A 66 0.88 1.58 -0.59
CA ALA A 66 1.01 1.71 -2.04
C ALA A 66 2.46 1.94 -2.51
N GLY A 67 3.30 2.61 -1.70
CA GLY A 67 4.73 2.76 -1.96
C GLY A 67 5.48 1.42 -1.88
N ALA A 68 5.14 0.56 -0.92
CA ALA A 68 5.69 -0.79 -0.83
C ALA A 68 5.28 -1.65 -2.04
N VAL A 69 4.03 -1.51 -2.51
CA VAL A 69 3.56 -2.14 -3.74
C VAL A 69 4.35 -1.66 -4.95
N SER A 70 4.55 -0.35 -5.11
CA SER A 70 5.37 0.24 -6.18
C SER A 70 6.79 -0.29 -6.16
N ILE A 71 7.42 -0.37 -4.99
CA ILE A 71 8.76 -0.96 -4.82
C ILE A 71 8.79 -2.44 -5.21
N GLY A 72 7.75 -3.18 -4.83
CA GLY A 72 7.55 -4.56 -5.27
C GLY A 72 7.56 -4.68 -6.80
N PHE A 73 6.85 -3.80 -7.50
CA PHE A 73 6.87 -3.78 -8.97
C PHE A 73 8.21 -3.32 -9.53
N HIS A 74 8.90 -2.38 -8.89
CA HIS A 74 10.26 -2.00 -9.31
C HIS A 74 11.27 -3.13 -9.16
N LEU A 75 11.11 -3.98 -8.14
CA LEU A 75 11.91 -5.18 -7.93
C LEU A 75 11.65 -6.23 -9.02
N LEU A 76 10.41 -6.36 -9.47
CA LEU A 76 10.02 -7.31 -10.51
C LEU A 76 10.27 -6.80 -11.93
N SER A 77 10.32 -5.49 -12.15
CA SER A 77 10.50 -4.95 -13.51
C SER A 77 11.98 -4.98 -13.92
N PRO A 78 12.33 -5.64 -15.05
CA PRO A 78 13.70 -5.64 -15.57
C PRO A 78 14.23 -4.22 -15.88
N ARG A 79 13.33 -3.27 -16.16
CA ARG A 79 13.69 -1.88 -16.49
C ARG A 79 14.21 -1.11 -15.28
N SER A 80 13.80 -1.49 -14.07
CA SER A 80 14.18 -0.79 -12.84
C SER A 80 15.03 -1.62 -11.88
N ARG A 81 15.02 -2.95 -11.97
CA ARG A 81 15.74 -3.83 -11.03
C ARG A 81 17.23 -3.48 -10.87
N ALA A 82 17.88 -3.06 -11.95
CA ALA A 82 19.30 -2.69 -11.95
C ALA A 82 19.60 -1.28 -11.39
N LEU A 83 18.57 -0.50 -11.04
CA LEU A 83 18.74 0.89 -10.59
C LEU A 83 18.94 1.03 -9.08
N PHE A 84 18.69 -0.04 -8.33
CA PHE A 84 18.84 -0.06 -6.89
C PHE A 84 19.38 -1.40 -6.41
N THR A 85 19.93 -1.40 -5.19
CA THR A 85 20.63 -2.53 -4.58
C THR A 85 19.70 -3.33 -3.68
N ARG A 86 18.87 -2.66 -2.88
CA ARG A 86 18.01 -3.28 -1.85
C ARG A 86 16.62 -2.67 -1.83
N ALA A 87 15.66 -3.39 -1.29
CA ALA A 87 14.29 -2.94 -1.16
C ALA A 87 13.77 -3.13 0.28
N ILE A 88 12.99 -2.17 0.76
CA ILE A 88 12.21 -2.30 1.99
C ILE A 88 10.73 -2.10 1.67
N LEU A 89 9.88 -3.06 2.04
CA LEU A 89 8.45 -3.05 1.75
C LEU A 89 7.66 -3.09 3.07
N GLN A 90 7.03 -1.97 3.42
CA GLN A 90 6.30 -1.82 4.68
C GLN A 90 4.80 -1.95 4.42
N SER A 91 4.15 -2.93 5.04
CA SER A 91 2.70 -3.12 4.97
C SER A 91 2.14 -3.15 3.53
N GLY A 92 2.88 -3.76 2.60
CA GLY A 92 2.43 -3.88 1.21
C GLY A 92 3.34 -4.77 0.36
N SER A 93 2.79 -5.35 -0.71
CA SER A 93 3.54 -6.20 -1.62
C SER A 93 2.88 -6.25 -3.00
N PRO A 94 3.60 -6.65 -4.07
CA PRO A 94 3.02 -6.73 -5.41
C PRO A 94 1.96 -7.84 -5.54
N ARG A 95 1.72 -8.61 -4.47
CA ARG A 95 0.64 -9.61 -4.38
C ARG A 95 -0.64 -9.07 -3.74
N ALA A 96 -0.63 -7.84 -3.24
CA ALA A 96 -1.80 -7.25 -2.59
C ALA A 96 -2.97 -7.15 -3.60
N PRO A 97 -4.20 -7.58 -3.23
CA PRO A 97 -5.33 -7.62 -4.15
C PRO A 97 -5.78 -6.23 -4.63
N TRP A 98 -5.43 -5.19 -3.89
CA TRP A 98 -5.70 -3.78 -4.20
C TRP A 98 -4.55 -3.09 -4.95
N GLY A 99 -3.41 -3.77 -5.12
CA GLY A 99 -2.17 -3.16 -5.64
C GLY A 99 -2.17 -2.91 -7.15
N PHE A 100 -3.05 -3.54 -7.92
CA PHE A 100 -3.16 -3.34 -9.37
C PHE A 100 -4.55 -3.69 -9.90
N HIS A 101 -4.87 -3.17 -11.08
CA HIS A 101 -6.06 -3.54 -11.84
C HIS A 101 -5.70 -4.27 -13.13
N ASP A 102 -6.53 -5.23 -13.52
CA ASP A 102 -6.53 -5.71 -14.90
C ASP A 102 -7.09 -4.64 -15.86
N ASN A 103 -6.90 -4.87 -17.17
CA ASN A 103 -7.37 -3.94 -18.20
C ASN A 103 -8.90 -3.75 -18.19
N THR A 104 -9.66 -4.76 -17.76
CA THR A 104 -11.12 -4.69 -17.75
C THR A 104 -11.59 -3.74 -16.66
N THR A 105 -11.13 -3.96 -15.43
CA THR A 105 -11.42 -3.15 -14.25
C THR A 105 -10.94 -1.71 -14.45
N ALA A 106 -9.72 -1.51 -14.95
CA ALA A 106 -9.20 -0.17 -15.23
C ALA A 106 -10.06 0.61 -16.24
N ARG A 107 -10.51 -0.05 -17.33
CA ARG A 107 -11.42 0.56 -18.32
C ARG A 107 -12.79 0.87 -17.72
N GLN A 108 -13.29 0.04 -16.81
CA GLN A 108 -14.56 0.33 -16.12
C GLN A 108 -14.45 1.57 -15.23
N SER A 109 -13.39 1.69 -14.43
CA SER A 109 -13.10 2.89 -13.64
C SER A 109 -13.00 4.13 -14.52
N ALA A 110 -12.27 4.06 -15.65
CA ALA A 110 -12.14 5.17 -16.58
C ALA A 110 -13.49 5.61 -17.18
N LYS A 111 -14.35 4.66 -17.56
CA LYS A 111 -15.71 4.97 -18.05
C LYS A 111 -16.59 5.61 -16.98
N ALA A 112 -16.52 5.09 -15.76
CA ALA A 112 -17.30 5.61 -14.64
C ALA A 112 -16.92 7.06 -14.32
N LEU A 113 -15.62 7.36 -14.27
CA LEU A 113 -15.11 8.71 -14.10
C LEU A 113 -15.52 9.63 -15.26
N ALA A 114 -15.33 9.19 -16.51
CA ALA A 114 -15.71 9.97 -17.69
C ALA A 114 -17.18 10.38 -17.63
N LYS A 115 -18.08 9.43 -17.31
CA LYS A 115 -19.49 9.69 -17.11
C LYS A 115 -19.75 10.67 -15.95
N ALA A 116 -19.07 10.51 -14.81
CA ALA A 116 -19.21 11.40 -13.66
C ALA A 116 -18.78 12.85 -13.97
N LEU A 117 -17.81 13.03 -14.87
CA LEU A 117 -17.33 14.33 -15.38
C LEU A 117 -18.08 14.86 -16.60
N LYS A 118 -19.13 14.14 -17.05
CA LYS A 118 -19.93 14.46 -18.24
C LYS A 118 -19.10 14.46 -19.53
N CYS A 119 -18.10 13.60 -19.62
CA CYS A 119 -17.38 13.26 -20.84
C CYS A 119 -17.98 12.00 -21.49
N SER A 120 -17.61 11.75 -22.76
CA SER A 120 -17.90 10.49 -23.45
C SER A 120 -17.24 9.31 -22.71
N ASP A 121 -17.90 8.15 -22.64
CA ASP A 121 -17.32 6.91 -22.07
C ASP A 121 -16.79 5.96 -23.16
N ALA A 122 -16.61 6.46 -24.38
CA ALA A 122 -16.06 5.71 -25.50
C ALA A 122 -14.57 5.30 -25.27
N LEU A 123 -13.87 6.01 -24.38
CA LEU A 123 -12.42 5.84 -24.12
C LEU A 123 -11.57 6.05 -25.38
N ASP A 124 -11.96 7.02 -26.20
CA ASP A 124 -11.27 7.47 -27.40
C ASP A 124 -10.58 8.84 -27.17
N ASN A 125 -9.93 9.40 -28.21
CA ASN A 125 -9.27 10.70 -28.09
C ASN A 125 -10.23 11.82 -27.65
N THR A 126 -11.50 11.77 -28.06
CA THR A 126 -12.54 12.72 -27.62
C THR A 126 -12.73 12.68 -26.11
N THR A 127 -12.78 11.47 -25.54
CA THR A 127 -12.86 11.24 -24.10
C THR A 127 -11.64 11.83 -23.39
N LEU A 128 -10.43 11.57 -23.90
CA LEU A 128 -9.20 12.10 -23.31
C LEU A 128 -9.16 13.63 -23.32
N GLN A 129 -9.44 14.27 -24.46
CA GLN A 129 -9.42 15.73 -24.55
C GLN A 129 -10.39 16.36 -23.55
N CYS A 130 -11.61 15.80 -23.45
CA CYS A 130 -12.58 16.26 -22.45
C CYS A 130 -12.06 16.12 -21.01
N LEU A 131 -11.36 15.02 -20.68
CA LEU A 131 -10.78 14.81 -19.35
C LEU A 131 -9.61 15.78 -19.07
N LEU A 132 -8.76 16.05 -20.07
CA LEU A 132 -7.63 16.99 -19.95
C LEU A 132 -8.06 18.44 -19.77
N GLU A 133 -9.25 18.80 -20.23
CA GLU A 133 -9.86 20.10 -20.00
C GLU A 133 -10.49 20.24 -18.60
N LYS A 134 -10.65 19.15 -17.84
CA LYS A 134 -11.19 19.22 -16.48
C LYS A 134 -10.14 19.71 -15.51
N ASP A 135 -10.62 20.43 -14.51
CA ASP A 135 -9.81 20.78 -13.34
C ASP A 135 -9.39 19.51 -12.58
N ALA A 136 -8.13 19.46 -12.14
CA ALA A 136 -7.57 18.29 -11.47
C ALA A 136 -8.31 17.93 -10.17
N LYS A 137 -8.77 18.94 -9.42
CA LYS A 137 -9.56 18.72 -8.20
C LYS A 137 -10.92 18.14 -8.54
N GLN A 138 -11.54 18.57 -9.64
CA GLN A 138 -12.78 17.94 -10.12
C GLN A 138 -12.58 16.47 -10.50
N ILE A 139 -11.45 16.13 -11.13
CA ILE A 139 -11.14 14.74 -11.49
C ILE A 139 -11.10 13.87 -10.23
N VAL A 140 -10.28 14.25 -9.25
CA VAL A 140 -10.12 13.49 -7.99
C VAL A 140 -11.44 13.39 -7.22
N GLN A 141 -12.21 14.49 -7.13
CA GLN A 141 -13.51 14.49 -6.45
C GLN A 141 -14.61 13.67 -7.15
N LYS A 142 -14.41 13.31 -8.42
CA LYS A 142 -15.38 12.55 -9.22
C LYS A 142 -14.95 11.11 -9.47
N GLU A 143 -13.85 10.68 -8.86
CA GLU A 143 -13.50 9.26 -8.83
C GLU A 143 -14.65 8.43 -8.24
N VAL A 144 -14.97 7.34 -8.92
CA VAL A 144 -16.06 6.45 -8.51
C VAL A 144 -15.46 5.30 -7.72
N TRP A 145 -15.58 5.38 -6.40
CA TRP A 145 -15.09 4.36 -5.48
C TRP A 145 -15.96 3.11 -5.53
N GLY A 146 -15.30 1.95 -5.41
CA GLY A 146 -15.98 0.66 -5.31
C GLY A 146 -16.56 0.41 -3.92
N ALA A 147 -17.23 -0.72 -3.75
CA ALA A 147 -17.87 -1.12 -2.50
C ALA A 147 -16.97 -1.97 -1.59
N GLY A 148 -15.71 -2.21 -1.98
CA GLY A 148 -14.76 -2.98 -1.19
C GLY A 148 -14.22 -2.22 0.02
N VAL A 149 -13.83 -2.94 1.07
CA VAL A 149 -13.25 -2.35 2.29
C VAL A 149 -11.88 -1.71 2.04
N VAL A 150 -11.04 -2.34 1.21
CA VAL A 150 -9.78 -1.78 0.71
C VAL A 150 -9.80 -1.87 -0.82
N GLN A 151 -10.44 -0.90 -1.45
CA GLN A 151 -10.57 -0.84 -2.91
C GLN A 151 -10.36 0.59 -3.41
N PHE A 152 -9.43 0.75 -4.34
CA PHE A 152 -9.06 2.04 -4.91
C PHE A 152 -9.46 2.11 -6.40
N PRO A 153 -10.04 3.21 -6.87
CA PRO A 153 -10.58 3.30 -8.22
C PRO A 153 -9.50 3.33 -9.31
N PHE A 154 -8.36 3.96 -9.02
CA PHE A 154 -7.23 4.11 -9.93
C PHE A 154 -5.94 3.68 -9.23
N VAL A 155 -5.38 2.57 -9.72
CA VAL A 155 -4.14 1.94 -9.25
C VAL A 155 -3.33 1.53 -10.49
N PRO A 156 -2.06 1.10 -10.35
CA PRO A 156 -1.29 0.59 -11.48
C PRO A 156 -2.08 -0.44 -12.29
N VAL A 157 -2.01 -0.33 -13.61
CA VAL A 157 -2.72 -1.24 -14.51
C VAL A 157 -1.74 -2.30 -15.00
N GLN A 158 -2.16 -3.56 -14.95
CA GLN A 158 -1.39 -4.64 -15.51
C GLN A 158 -1.07 -4.36 -16.99
N ASP A 159 0.22 -4.22 -17.28
CA ASP A 159 0.77 -4.13 -18.61
C ASP A 159 1.79 -5.25 -18.83
N ALA A 160 2.12 -5.56 -20.09
CA ALA A 160 3.01 -6.68 -20.37
C ALA A 160 4.50 -6.32 -20.15
N GLU A 161 4.81 -5.15 -19.57
CA GLU A 161 6.16 -4.57 -19.54
C GLU A 161 6.65 -4.23 -18.13
N PHE A 162 5.79 -3.71 -17.26
CA PHE A 162 6.13 -3.19 -15.94
C PHE A 162 5.33 -3.86 -14.82
N ILE A 163 4.00 -3.95 -14.95
CA ILE A 163 3.11 -4.56 -13.94
C ILE A 163 2.69 -5.96 -14.35
N LEU A 164 3.40 -6.94 -13.79
CA LEU A 164 3.21 -8.36 -14.04
C LEU A 164 1.98 -8.92 -13.29
N ASN A 165 1.26 -9.89 -13.87
CA ASN A 165 0.20 -10.60 -13.14
C ASN A 165 0.78 -11.53 -12.05
N SER A 166 -0.08 -12.09 -11.20
CA SER A 166 0.32 -12.98 -10.09
C SER A 166 1.13 -14.21 -10.51
N THR A 167 0.86 -14.79 -11.69
CA THR A 167 1.66 -15.89 -12.24
C THR A 167 3.06 -15.43 -12.66
N HIS A 168 3.17 -14.23 -13.23
CA HIS A 168 4.43 -13.63 -13.62
C HIS A 168 5.25 -13.16 -12.41
N VAL A 169 4.61 -12.68 -11.33
CA VAL A 169 5.30 -12.39 -10.05
C VAL A 169 6.07 -13.62 -9.58
N THR A 170 5.44 -14.79 -9.64
CA THR A 170 6.06 -16.05 -9.18
C THR A 170 7.25 -16.43 -10.07
N SER A 171 7.11 -16.34 -11.39
CA SER A 171 8.20 -16.68 -12.32
C SER A 171 9.36 -15.70 -12.25
N GLU A 172 9.08 -14.41 -12.06
CA GLU A 172 10.11 -13.38 -12.00
C GLU A 172 10.93 -13.50 -10.70
N VAL A 173 10.25 -13.66 -9.55
CA VAL A 173 10.94 -13.88 -8.27
C VAL A 173 11.83 -15.12 -8.31
N ALA A 174 11.43 -16.18 -9.02
CA ALA A 174 12.22 -17.39 -9.16
C ALA A 174 13.57 -17.18 -9.88
N THR A 175 13.76 -16.03 -10.54
CA THR A 175 15.05 -15.65 -11.16
C THR A 175 16.01 -14.96 -10.19
N PHE A 176 15.54 -14.57 -9.01
CA PHE A 176 16.37 -13.89 -8.03
C PHE A 176 17.37 -14.85 -7.36
N GLY A 177 18.37 -14.28 -6.70
CA GLY A 177 19.36 -15.01 -5.93
C GLY A 177 19.80 -14.24 -4.69
N ASN A 178 20.93 -14.66 -4.14
CA ASN A 178 21.52 -14.08 -2.92
C ASN A 178 21.99 -12.63 -3.06
N ASP A 179 22.07 -12.11 -4.29
CA ASP A 179 22.34 -10.71 -4.63
C ASP A 179 21.12 -9.80 -4.39
N THR A 180 19.95 -10.38 -4.13
CA THR A 180 18.73 -9.67 -3.78
C THR A 180 18.51 -9.70 -2.28
N ALA A 181 18.40 -8.53 -1.66
CA ALA A 181 18.09 -8.38 -0.25
C ALA A 181 16.83 -7.54 -0.06
N VAL A 182 15.89 -8.05 0.72
CA VAL A 182 14.59 -7.42 0.99
C VAL A 182 14.27 -7.46 2.49
N LEU A 183 13.90 -6.32 3.05
CA LEU A 183 13.29 -6.21 4.37
C LEU A 183 11.80 -5.95 4.17
N LEU A 184 10.92 -6.72 4.80
CA LEU A 184 9.48 -6.49 4.70
C LEU A 184 8.73 -6.80 5.98
N GLY A 185 7.54 -6.25 6.15
CA GLY A 185 6.77 -6.50 7.35
C GLY A 185 5.37 -5.92 7.32
N SER A 186 4.70 -6.05 8.45
CA SER A 186 3.33 -5.60 8.65
C SER A 186 3.15 -5.15 10.09
N ASN A 187 2.10 -4.36 10.32
CA ASN A 187 1.70 -3.91 11.64
C ASN A 187 0.75 -4.92 12.28
N ALA A 188 0.59 -4.86 13.61
CA ALA A 188 -0.26 -5.82 14.32
C ALA A 188 -1.76 -5.67 14.02
N ASN A 189 -2.23 -4.48 13.60
CA ASN A 189 -3.64 -4.17 13.36
C ASN A 189 -3.86 -3.42 12.03
N GLU A 190 -3.45 -4.04 10.91
CA GLU A 190 -3.53 -3.46 9.56
C GLU A 190 -4.95 -3.11 9.11
N GLY A 191 -5.96 -3.86 9.55
CA GLY A 191 -7.34 -3.71 9.08
C GLY A 191 -8.09 -2.56 9.74
N SER A 192 -7.75 -2.25 10.99
CA SER A 192 -8.45 -1.32 11.87
C SER A 192 -8.67 0.07 11.27
N TYR A 193 -7.63 0.63 10.60
CA TYR A 193 -7.71 1.91 9.90
C TYR A 193 -8.81 1.89 8.84
N PHE A 194 -8.85 0.86 7.99
CA PHE A 194 -9.82 0.75 6.90
C PHE A 194 -11.24 0.47 7.41
N LEU A 195 -11.38 -0.31 8.49
CA LEU A 195 -12.67 -0.56 9.14
C LEU A 195 -13.29 0.73 9.67
N GLN A 196 -12.49 1.62 10.25
CA GLN A 196 -12.96 2.90 10.75
C GLN A 196 -13.65 3.72 9.65
N TYR A 197 -13.06 3.79 8.45
CA TYR A 197 -13.65 4.51 7.32
C TYR A 197 -14.82 3.77 6.69
N PHE A 198 -14.70 2.46 6.49
CA PHE A 198 -15.72 1.66 5.82
C PHE A 198 -17.04 1.60 6.61
N LEU A 199 -16.94 1.44 7.93
CA LEU A 199 -18.11 1.42 8.82
C LEU A 199 -18.50 2.81 9.34
N ALA A 200 -17.78 3.87 8.95
CA ALA A 200 -17.95 5.23 9.44
C ALA A 200 -17.95 5.32 10.99
N LEU A 201 -16.99 4.63 11.62
CA LEU A 201 -16.86 4.59 13.08
C LEU A 201 -16.33 5.91 13.64
N PRO A 202 -16.62 6.24 14.91
CA PRO A 202 -16.07 7.41 15.58
C PRO A 202 -14.52 7.40 15.55
N ALA A 203 -13.94 8.55 15.24
CA ALA A 203 -12.48 8.71 15.17
C ALA A 203 -11.81 9.00 16.53
N GLU A 204 -12.60 9.42 17.54
CA GLU A 204 -12.06 9.91 18.83
C GLU A 204 -12.46 9.02 20.02
N THR A 205 -13.43 8.13 19.84
CA THR A 205 -13.97 7.29 20.91
C THR A 205 -14.10 5.84 20.47
N ASP A 206 -14.14 4.92 21.42
CA ASP A 206 -14.44 3.53 21.12
C ASP A 206 -15.91 3.41 20.61
N PRO A 207 -16.15 2.62 19.55
CA PRO A 207 -17.49 2.41 19.01
C PRO A 207 -18.33 1.58 19.98
N GLU A 208 -19.56 2.02 20.23
CA GLU A 208 -20.45 1.34 21.17
C GLU A 208 -21.15 0.13 20.55
N ASN A 209 -21.47 0.19 19.26
CA ASN A 209 -22.32 -0.82 18.60
C ASN A 209 -21.83 -1.18 17.19
N VAL A 210 -21.11 -2.30 17.09
CA VAL A 210 -20.86 -2.99 15.82
C VAL A 210 -21.70 -4.25 15.80
N THR A 211 -22.66 -4.32 14.88
CA THR A 211 -23.62 -5.44 14.80
C THR A 211 -23.08 -6.60 13.97
N GLU A 212 -23.72 -7.76 14.06
CA GLU A 212 -23.47 -8.90 13.16
C GLU A 212 -23.75 -8.53 11.69
N GLY A 213 -24.71 -7.63 11.44
CA GLY A 213 -24.97 -7.08 10.11
C GLY A 213 -23.79 -6.27 9.57
N ASN A 214 -23.16 -5.44 10.42
CA ASN A 214 -21.94 -4.72 10.06
C ASN A 214 -20.79 -5.69 9.75
N PHE A 215 -20.62 -6.71 10.60
CA PHE A 215 -19.62 -7.77 10.39
C PHE A 215 -19.81 -8.42 9.02
N THR A 216 -21.01 -8.90 8.74
CA THR A 216 -21.36 -9.54 7.47
C THR A 216 -21.15 -8.61 6.27
N ALA A 217 -21.46 -7.31 6.42
CA ALA A 217 -21.24 -6.31 5.37
C ALA A 217 -19.74 -6.14 5.04
N VAL A 218 -18.86 -6.11 6.06
CA VAL A 218 -17.41 -6.06 5.84
C VAL A 218 -16.93 -7.34 5.15
N ILE A 219 -17.38 -8.52 5.58
CA ILE A 219 -17.00 -9.78 4.93
C ILE A 219 -17.40 -9.76 3.44
N LYS A 220 -18.61 -9.30 3.12
CA LYS A 220 -19.06 -9.15 1.72
C LYS A 220 -18.21 -8.16 0.92
N ALA A 221 -17.65 -7.16 1.59
CA ALA A 221 -16.81 -6.14 1.00
C ALA A 221 -15.31 -6.51 0.94
N LEU A 222 -14.88 -7.67 1.44
CA LEU A 222 -13.48 -8.09 1.36
C LEU A 222 -12.99 -8.16 -0.09
N ASN A 223 -13.80 -8.71 -0.98
CA ASN A 223 -13.50 -8.72 -2.41
C ASN A 223 -14.80 -8.73 -3.23
N PRO A 224 -15.29 -7.56 -3.67
CA PRO A 224 -16.55 -7.48 -4.42
C PRO A 224 -16.46 -8.10 -5.83
N THR A 225 -15.26 -8.47 -6.31
CA THR A 225 -15.08 -9.01 -7.67
C THR A 225 -15.30 -10.52 -7.77
N ILE A 226 -15.20 -11.25 -6.65
CA ILE A 226 -15.31 -12.74 -6.61
C ILE A 226 -16.68 -13.24 -6.16
N GLY A 227 -17.64 -12.34 -5.95
CA GLY A 227 -18.98 -12.67 -5.43
C GLY A 227 -19.04 -12.73 -3.91
N GLU A 228 -20.09 -13.32 -3.35
CA GLU A 228 -20.30 -13.41 -1.90
C GLU A 228 -19.26 -14.36 -1.27
N PRO A 229 -18.37 -13.87 -0.38
CA PRO A 229 -17.33 -14.71 0.21
C PRO A 229 -17.94 -15.79 1.11
N PRO A 230 -17.36 -16.99 1.16
CA PRO A 230 -17.89 -18.09 1.96
C PRO A 230 -17.64 -17.83 3.46
N LEU A 231 -18.57 -17.11 4.11
CA LEU A 231 -18.47 -16.69 5.52
C LEU A 231 -18.10 -17.84 6.45
N ASP A 232 -18.75 -19.00 6.34
CA ASP A 232 -18.47 -20.16 7.18
C ASP A 232 -17.02 -20.66 7.06
N LYS A 233 -16.47 -20.63 5.83
CA LYS A 233 -15.08 -21.04 5.59
C LYS A 233 -14.09 -20.01 6.12
N ILE A 234 -14.43 -18.72 6.02
CA ILE A 234 -13.62 -17.65 6.61
C ILE A 234 -13.62 -17.84 8.13
N LEU A 235 -14.78 -17.94 8.76
CA LEU A 235 -14.88 -18.11 10.20
C LEU A 235 -14.13 -19.35 10.70
N GLN A 236 -14.15 -20.47 9.97
CA GLN A 236 -13.37 -21.68 10.32
C GLN A 236 -11.86 -21.41 10.47
N LEU A 237 -11.30 -20.43 9.76
CA LEU A 237 -9.90 -20.03 9.89
C LEU A 237 -9.64 -19.21 11.16
N TYR A 238 -10.65 -18.51 11.69
CA TYR A 238 -10.54 -17.55 12.79
C TYR A 238 -11.42 -17.93 14.00
N GLY A 239 -11.51 -19.22 14.33
CA GLY A 239 -12.18 -19.69 15.56
C GLY A 239 -13.67 -20.03 15.45
N GLY A 240 -14.26 -19.89 14.26
CA GLY A 240 -15.51 -20.55 13.86
C GLY A 240 -16.82 -19.81 14.18
N VAL A 241 -16.78 -18.70 14.91
CA VAL A 241 -17.99 -17.96 15.33
C VAL A 241 -17.80 -16.45 15.21
N ILE A 242 -18.89 -15.73 14.89
CA ILE A 242 -18.90 -14.27 14.98
C ILE A 242 -19.00 -13.89 16.46
N PRO A 243 -18.09 -13.06 16.99
CA PRO A 243 -18.16 -12.61 18.38
C PRO A 243 -19.45 -11.82 18.69
N TYR A 244 -19.92 -11.93 19.93
CA TYR A 244 -21.12 -11.22 20.39
C TYR A 244 -20.86 -9.74 20.72
N SER A 245 -19.66 -9.42 21.23
CA SER A 245 -19.30 -8.06 21.65
C SER A 245 -18.84 -7.21 20.46
N THR A 246 -19.03 -5.90 20.56
CA THR A 246 -18.49 -4.92 19.61
C THR A 246 -16.97 -5.05 19.47
N GLU A 247 -16.26 -5.12 20.60
CA GLU A 247 -14.80 -5.29 20.64
C GLU A 247 -14.35 -6.58 19.95
N GLY A 248 -15.00 -7.72 20.25
CA GLY A 248 -14.64 -8.99 19.63
C GLY A 248 -14.88 -8.98 18.12
N ARG A 249 -15.97 -8.35 17.65
CA ARG A 249 -16.23 -8.19 16.21
C ARG A 249 -15.16 -7.34 15.54
N LEU A 250 -14.76 -6.23 16.16
CA LEU A 250 -13.73 -5.35 15.61
C LEU A 250 -12.36 -6.02 15.55
N SER A 251 -11.96 -6.72 16.62
CA SER A 251 -10.71 -7.50 16.64
C SER A 251 -10.70 -8.54 15.53
N LEU A 252 -11.77 -9.32 15.39
CA LEU A 252 -11.83 -10.34 14.35
C LEU A 252 -11.89 -9.74 12.93
N LEU A 253 -12.61 -8.63 12.74
CA LEU A 253 -12.63 -7.95 11.46
C LEU A 253 -11.27 -7.35 11.10
N ASP A 254 -10.54 -6.81 12.08
CA ASP A 254 -9.19 -6.29 11.88
C ASP A 254 -8.24 -7.39 11.41
N GLU A 255 -8.25 -8.55 12.09
CA GLU A 255 -7.48 -9.72 11.67
C GLU A 255 -7.83 -10.14 10.24
N ILE A 256 -9.11 -10.32 9.91
CA ILE A 256 -9.54 -10.78 8.58
C ILE A 256 -9.17 -9.77 7.49
N VAL A 257 -9.43 -8.47 7.71
CA VAL A 257 -9.15 -7.42 6.72
C VAL A 257 -7.65 -7.23 6.56
N GLY A 258 -6.91 -7.19 7.67
CA GLY A 258 -5.46 -7.04 7.71
C GLY A 258 -4.75 -8.20 7.03
N ASP A 259 -5.14 -9.43 7.35
CA ASP A 259 -4.56 -10.63 6.75
C ASP A 259 -4.81 -10.68 5.25
N TYR A 260 -6.06 -10.45 4.81
CA TYR A 260 -6.40 -10.56 3.39
C TYR A 260 -5.72 -9.51 2.52
N HIS A 261 -5.63 -8.26 2.98
CA HIS A 261 -5.16 -7.14 2.16
C HIS A 261 -3.67 -6.82 2.35
N PHE A 262 -3.06 -7.15 3.50
CA PHE A 262 -1.72 -6.71 3.85
C PHE A 262 -0.81 -7.87 4.29
N THR A 263 -1.09 -8.48 5.46
CA THR A 263 -0.17 -9.44 6.10
C THR A 263 0.07 -10.67 5.25
N CYS A 264 -0.98 -11.35 4.74
CA CYS A 264 -0.79 -12.55 3.92
C CYS A 264 -0.08 -12.23 2.59
N PRO A 265 -0.44 -11.19 1.82
CA PRO A 265 0.34 -10.79 0.65
C PRO A 265 1.82 -10.52 0.92
N VAL A 266 2.17 -9.90 2.06
CA VAL A 266 3.54 -9.65 2.49
C VAL A 266 4.25 -10.98 2.79
N VAL A 267 3.65 -11.84 3.63
CA VAL A 267 4.21 -13.17 3.97
C VAL A 267 4.41 -14.03 2.73
N GLN A 268 3.42 -14.10 1.83
CA GLN A 268 3.54 -14.88 0.59
C GLN A 268 4.68 -14.37 -0.30
N PHE A 269 4.91 -13.06 -0.33
CA PHE A 269 6.02 -12.50 -1.10
C PHE A 269 7.37 -12.82 -0.46
N ALA A 270 7.49 -12.71 0.88
CA ALA A 270 8.67 -13.14 1.62
C ALA A 270 9.01 -14.62 1.36
N GLU A 271 8.00 -15.50 1.37
CA GLU A 271 8.20 -16.93 1.08
C GLU A 271 8.71 -17.18 -0.34
N LEU A 272 8.19 -16.46 -1.34
CA LEU A 272 8.66 -16.58 -2.72
C LEU A 272 10.12 -16.14 -2.85
N LEU A 273 10.47 -14.99 -2.25
CA LEU A 273 11.84 -14.47 -2.22
C LEU A 273 12.80 -15.46 -1.53
N SER A 274 12.39 -16.01 -0.38
CA SER A 274 13.19 -16.99 0.35
C SER A 274 13.40 -18.28 -0.45
N LYS A 275 12.37 -18.78 -1.15
CA LYS A 275 12.49 -19.93 -2.07
C LYS A 275 13.44 -19.68 -3.24
N ALA A 276 13.62 -18.42 -3.64
CA ALA A 276 14.57 -18.00 -4.66
C ALA A 276 15.98 -17.72 -4.09
N ASN A 277 16.27 -18.08 -2.83
CA ASN A 277 17.54 -17.81 -2.15
C ASN A 277 17.89 -16.31 -2.01
N ALA A 278 16.91 -15.41 -2.08
CA ALA A 278 17.10 -14.01 -1.70
C ALA A 278 17.29 -13.88 -0.19
N THR A 279 18.02 -12.83 0.23
CA THR A 279 18.17 -12.48 1.65
C THR A 279 16.90 -11.77 2.10
N VAL A 280 16.15 -12.36 3.03
CA VAL A 280 14.86 -11.84 3.49
C VAL A 280 14.90 -11.60 5.00
N TYR A 281 14.56 -10.38 5.42
CA TYR A 281 14.28 -10.03 6.81
C TYR A 281 12.81 -9.67 6.94
N GLN A 282 12.13 -10.29 7.91
CA GLN A 282 10.72 -10.00 8.17
C GLN A 282 10.53 -9.38 9.55
N TYR A 283 9.69 -8.34 9.64
CA TYR A 283 9.28 -7.74 10.92
C TYR A 283 7.77 -7.79 11.13
N VAL A 284 7.38 -7.71 12.40
CA VAL A 284 6.02 -7.35 12.82
C VAL A 284 6.14 -6.16 13.75
N PHE A 285 5.53 -5.04 13.40
CA PHE A 285 5.51 -3.86 14.26
C PHE A 285 4.27 -3.92 15.14
N SER A 286 4.50 -4.12 16.45
CA SER A 286 3.44 -4.39 17.44
C SER A 286 3.48 -3.42 18.62
N HIS A 287 4.16 -2.29 18.46
CA HIS A 287 4.25 -1.27 19.49
C HIS A 287 3.26 -0.13 19.19
N ARG A 288 2.33 0.11 20.11
CA ARG A 288 1.42 1.26 20.03
C ARG A 288 2.06 2.46 20.73
N SER A 289 2.27 3.56 20.01
CA SER A 289 2.86 4.76 20.62
C SER A 289 1.98 5.33 21.74
N SER A 290 2.64 5.88 22.75
CA SER A 290 1.99 6.72 23.78
C SER A 290 1.29 7.96 23.20
N LEU A 291 1.74 8.42 22.02
CA LEU A 291 1.21 9.57 21.29
C LEU A 291 0.11 9.21 20.29
N ASN A 292 -0.24 7.93 20.17
CA ASN A 292 -1.24 7.49 19.20
C ASN A 292 -2.62 8.12 19.50
N PRO A 293 -3.16 8.95 18.59
CA PRO A 293 -4.39 9.71 18.85
C PRO A 293 -5.67 8.89 18.62
N TRP A 294 -5.55 7.68 18.06
CA TRP A 294 -6.69 6.87 17.69
C TRP A 294 -7.31 6.19 18.92
N PRO A 295 -8.56 5.72 18.84
CA PRO A 295 -9.16 4.92 19.91
C PRO A 295 -8.36 3.65 20.20
N LYS A 296 -8.51 3.11 21.42
CA LYS A 296 -7.69 1.97 21.88
C LYS A 296 -7.96 0.70 21.09
N TRP A 297 -9.21 0.49 20.66
CA TRP A 297 -9.60 -0.70 19.89
C TRP A 297 -8.82 -0.85 18.59
N MET A 298 -8.28 0.23 18.02
CA MET A 298 -7.55 0.20 16.75
C MET A 298 -6.14 -0.39 16.87
N GLY A 299 -5.60 -0.54 18.08
CA GLY A 299 -4.30 -1.18 18.28
C GLY A 299 -3.14 -0.48 17.55
N VAL A 300 -2.31 -1.23 16.84
CA VAL A 300 -1.15 -0.74 16.07
C VAL A 300 -1.53 -0.67 14.60
N ILE A 301 -2.08 0.48 14.20
CA ILE A 301 -2.72 0.68 12.91
C ILE A 301 -1.74 0.62 11.74
N HIS A 302 -2.28 0.47 10.52
CA HIS A 302 -1.55 0.67 9.26
C HIS A 302 -0.80 2.02 9.25
N GLY A 303 0.50 2.00 8.95
CA GLY A 303 1.37 3.18 8.86
C GLY A 303 1.90 3.74 10.20
N GLU A 304 1.62 3.11 11.34
CA GLU A 304 2.10 3.58 12.65
C GLU A 304 3.64 3.61 12.75
N GLU A 305 4.31 2.64 12.13
CA GLU A 305 5.76 2.44 12.18
C GLU A 305 6.54 3.57 11.47
N ILE A 306 5.92 4.23 10.50
CA ILE A 306 6.52 5.31 9.71
C ILE A 306 7.08 6.40 10.62
N SER A 307 6.33 6.77 11.66
CA SER A 307 6.78 7.78 12.63
C SER A 307 8.06 7.37 13.36
N PHE A 308 8.25 6.08 13.64
CA PHE A 308 9.43 5.54 14.32
C PHE A 308 10.64 5.46 13.40
N GLU A 309 10.42 5.15 12.12
CA GLU A 309 11.46 5.09 11.09
C GLU A 309 12.05 6.45 10.76
N PHE A 310 11.23 7.50 10.76
CA PHE A 310 11.67 8.86 10.46
C PHE A 310 12.05 9.67 11.71
N GLY A 311 12.19 9.02 12.87
CA GLY A 311 12.63 9.68 14.09
C GLY A 311 11.61 10.63 14.71
N GLY A 312 10.32 10.46 14.41
CA GLY A 312 9.21 11.25 14.96
C GLY A 312 9.26 11.39 16.50
N PRO A 313 9.51 10.31 17.27
CA PRO A 313 9.70 10.37 18.72
C PRO A 313 10.81 11.32 19.21
N PHE A 314 11.81 11.62 18.38
CA PHE A 314 12.87 12.58 18.73
C PHE A 314 12.49 14.04 18.46
N ASN A 315 11.50 14.29 17.60
CA ASN A 315 11.04 15.64 17.24
C ASN A 315 9.92 16.14 18.18
N ALA A 316 9.17 15.23 18.79
CA ALA A 316 8.16 15.56 19.79
C ALA A 316 8.82 15.95 21.13
N THR A 317 9.10 17.24 21.33
CA THR A 317 9.66 17.72 22.61
C THR A 317 8.68 17.53 23.79
N GLU A 318 9.26 17.15 24.94
CA GLU A 318 8.68 16.96 26.29
C GLU A 318 7.53 15.95 26.48
N GLN A 319 6.82 15.51 25.44
CA GLN A 319 5.64 14.63 25.58
C GLN A 319 5.84 13.16 25.17
N CYS A 320 6.94 12.82 24.51
CA CYS A 320 7.17 11.46 24.00
C CYS A 320 7.90 10.58 25.03
N ASP A 321 7.36 9.38 25.29
CA ASP A 321 7.93 8.37 26.19
C ASP A 321 9.35 7.95 25.76
N GLU A 322 10.22 7.68 26.73
CA GLU A 322 11.57 7.15 26.49
C GLU A 322 11.52 5.77 25.82
N VAL A 323 10.46 5.00 26.03
CA VAL A 323 10.22 3.74 25.30
C VAL A 323 10.05 4.00 23.80
N ASP A 324 9.28 5.03 23.43
CA ASP A 324 9.04 5.39 22.02
C ASP A 324 10.35 5.84 21.35
N LYS A 325 11.15 6.69 22.03
CA LYS A 325 12.47 7.13 21.55
C LYS A 325 13.46 5.98 21.39
N ALA A 326 13.54 5.09 22.40
CA ALA A 326 14.43 3.94 22.36
C ALA A 326 14.04 2.94 21.25
N LEU A 327 12.74 2.77 20.99
CA LEU A 327 12.27 1.98 19.86
C LEU A 327 12.62 2.65 18.52
N SER A 328 12.33 3.94 18.36
CA SER A 328 12.63 4.68 17.13
C SER A 328 14.13 4.66 16.81
N GLY A 329 14.99 4.83 17.81
CA GLY A 329 16.44 4.70 17.66
C GLY A 329 16.86 3.32 17.12
N ARG A 330 16.23 2.23 17.59
CA ARG A 330 16.50 0.87 17.11
C ARG A 330 15.96 0.64 15.70
N VAL A 331 14.74 1.10 15.40
CA VAL A 331 14.13 0.99 14.07
C VAL A 331 14.99 1.70 13.03
N MET A 332 15.36 2.97 13.26
CA MET A 332 16.28 3.72 12.39
C MET A 332 17.60 2.98 12.19
N GLN A 333 18.16 2.40 13.27
CA GLN A 333 19.41 1.65 13.19
C GLN A 333 19.26 0.39 12.32
N TYR A 334 18.17 -0.35 12.45
CA TYR A 334 17.91 -1.54 11.63
C TYR A 334 17.75 -1.18 10.15
N TRP A 335 16.95 -0.16 9.81
CA TRP A 335 16.75 0.28 8.42
C TRP A 335 18.07 0.78 7.81
N ALA A 336 18.82 1.59 8.55
CA ALA A 336 20.11 2.10 8.08
C ALA A 336 21.17 1.00 7.92
N ASN A 337 21.20 0.01 8.82
CA ASN A 337 22.11 -1.13 8.71
C ASN A 337 21.73 -1.99 7.50
N PHE A 338 20.46 -2.32 7.31
CA PHE A 338 19.99 -3.05 6.14
C PHE A 338 20.33 -2.32 4.84
N ALA A 339 20.04 -1.01 4.75
CA ALA A 339 20.40 -0.21 3.57
C ALA A 339 21.91 -0.23 3.27
N LYS A 340 22.74 -0.26 4.34
CA LYS A 340 24.20 -0.31 4.21
C LYS A 340 24.70 -1.68 3.78
N THR A 341 24.28 -2.75 4.44
CA THR A 341 24.97 -4.05 4.37
C THR A 341 24.11 -5.19 3.83
N GLY A 342 22.78 -5.10 3.85
CA GLY A 342 21.88 -6.21 3.57
C GLY A 342 21.64 -7.00 4.84
#